data_AF-A0A0K0D886-F1
#
_entry.id   AF-A0A0K0D886-F1
#
_cell.length_a   1.000
_cell.length_b   1.000
_cell.length_c   1.000
_cell.angle_alpha   90.00
_cell.angle_beta   90.00
_cell.angle_gamma   90.00
#
_symmetry.space_group_name_H-M   'P 1'
#
loop_
_entity.id
_entity.type
_entity.pdbx_description
1 polymer ?
#
loop_
_entity_poly.entity_id
_entity_poly.type
_entity_poly.pdbx_seq_one_letter_code
_entity_poly.pdbx_strand_id
1 'polypeptide(L)'
;MPRSTPALTIFVVYAPTSNYDEEEVEAFYMDLERFYREDHTFSKVIIGDFNAKIGPRRSSEERHIETHGLEWNEQGEQLSEFIMATKTIHGNSQFQKPHRQG
;
A
#
# COMPACT_ATOMS: atom_id res chain seq x y z
N MET A 1 -21.83 -28.92 -9.62
CA MET A 1 -21.31 -27.54 -9.72
C MET A 1 -19.83 -27.62 -10.06
N PRO A 2 -19.32 -27.00 -11.15
CA PRO A 2 -17.89 -26.94 -11.38
C PRO A 2 -17.24 -26.17 -10.22
N ARG A 3 -16.11 -26.66 -9.71
CA ARG A 3 -15.31 -25.92 -8.73
C ARG A 3 -14.73 -24.70 -9.44
N SER A 4 -15.07 -23.51 -8.96
CA SER A 4 -14.35 -22.29 -9.35
C SER A 4 -12.93 -22.40 -8.81
N THR A 5 -11.93 -22.29 -9.70
CA THR A 5 -10.53 -22.25 -9.27
C THR A 5 -10.28 -20.91 -8.57
N PRO A 6 -9.74 -20.89 -7.34
CA PRO A 6 -9.36 -19.64 -6.69
C PRO A 6 -8.37 -18.87 -7.58
N ALA A 7 -8.69 -17.61 -7.88
CA ALA A 7 -7.83 -16.71 -8.64
C ALA A 7 -7.20 -15.68 -7.70
N LEU A 8 -5.93 -15.38 -7.94
CA LEU A 8 -5.15 -14.35 -7.25
C LEU A 8 -4.69 -13.33 -8.28
N THR A 9 -5.02 -12.06 -8.09
CA THR A 9 -4.45 -10.96 -8.87
C THR A 9 -3.29 -10.34 -8.09
N ILE A 10 -2.16 -10.13 -8.78
CA ILE A 10 -0.98 -9.46 -8.24
C ILE A 10 -0.75 -8.18 -9.04
N PHE A 11 -0.80 -7.04 -8.35
CA PHE A 11 -0.39 -5.75 -8.89
C PHE A 11 1.06 -5.52 -8.53
N VAL A 12 1.91 -5.25 -9.52
CA VAL A 12 3.32 -4.90 -9.33
C VAL A 12 3.47 -3.43 -9.68
N VAL A 13 3.95 -2.63 -8.72
CA VAL A 13 4.02 -1.18 -8.88
C VAL A 13 5.41 -0.62 -8.60
N TYR A 14 5.68 0.53 -9.20
CA TYR A 14 6.77 1.42 -8.83
C TYR A 14 6.18 2.81 -8.75
N ALA A 15 5.99 3.33 -7.53
CA ALA A 15 5.38 4.64 -7.34
C ALA A 15 6.34 5.75 -7.78
N PRO A 16 5.83 6.94 -8.16
CA PRO A 16 6.67 8.10 -8.40
C PRO A 16 7.56 8.42 -7.19
N THR A 17 8.71 9.05 -7.45
CA THR A 17 9.58 9.56 -6.38
C THR A 17 9.12 10.95 -5.96
N SER A 18 9.60 11.48 -4.83
CA SER A 18 9.29 12.84 -4.36
C SER A 18 9.74 13.97 -5.29
N ASN A 19 10.39 13.66 -6.42
CA ASN A 19 10.81 14.65 -7.42
C ASN A 19 9.73 14.93 -8.48
N TYR A 20 8.67 14.11 -8.51
CA TYR A 20 7.51 14.30 -9.38
C TYR A 20 6.54 15.28 -8.72
N ASP A 21 5.70 15.93 -9.53
CA ASP A 21 4.69 16.84 -8.98
C ASP A 21 3.56 16.09 -8.26
N GLU A 22 2.81 16.82 -7.43
CA GLU A 22 1.74 16.24 -6.61
C GLU A 22 0.62 15.64 -7.48
N GLU A 23 0.34 16.23 -8.65
CA GLU A 23 -0.69 15.76 -9.58
C GLU A 23 -0.32 14.40 -10.19
N GLU A 24 0.94 14.19 -10.57
CA GLU A 24 1.45 12.91 -11.07
C GLU A 24 1.39 11.82 -10.01
N VAL A 25 1.69 12.17 -8.75
CA VAL A 25 1.60 11.23 -7.63
C VAL A 25 0.14 10.88 -7.32
N GLU A 26 -0.75 11.87 -7.30
CA GLU A 26 -2.19 11.67 -7.10
C GLU A 26 -2.78 10.79 -8.22
N ALA A 27 -2.45 11.09 -9.48
CA ALA A 27 -2.89 10.30 -10.62
C ALA A 27 -2.46 8.84 -10.52
N PHE A 28 -1.23 8.57 -10.05
CA PHE A 28 -0.76 7.21 -9.82
C PHE A 28 -1.63 6.44 -8.81
N TYR A 29 -1.94 7.03 -7.65
CA TYR A 29 -2.76 6.38 -6.64
C TYR A 29 -4.23 6.24 -7.07
N MET A 30 -4.77 7.23 -7.79
CA MET A 30 -6.12 7.16 -8.36
C MET A 30 -6.24 6.03 -9.39
N ASP A 31 -5.27 5.91 -10.30
CA ASP A 31 -5.25 4.85 -11.30
C ASP A 31 -5.08 3.47 -10.64
N LEU A 32 -4.18 3.35 -9.66
CA LEU A 32 -3.98 2.10 -8.91
C LEU A 32 -5.24 1.69 -8.14
N GLU A 33 -5.93 2.65 -7.51
CA GLU A 33 -7.20 2.39 -6.83
C GLU A 33 -8.28 1.93 -7.80
N ARG A 34 -8.38 2.58 -8.97
CA ARG A 34 -9.30 2.18 -10.03
C ARG A 34 -9.05 0.72 -10.45
N PHE A 35 -7.80 0.38 -10.79
CA PHE A 35 -7.44 -0.99 -11.19
C PHE A 35 -7.71 -2.01 -10.08
N TYR A 36 -7.40 -1.66 -8.83
CA TYR A 36 -7.68 -2.51 -7.68
C TYR A 36 -9.19 -2.76 -7.51
N ARG A 37 -10.05 -1.77 -7.75
CA ARG A 37 -11.52 -1.90 -7.63
C ARG A 37 -12.16 -2.62 -8.82
N GLU A 38 -11.66 -2.39 -10.04
CA GLU A 38 -12.18 -3.02 -11.27
C GLU A 38 -11.91 -4.52 -11.33
N ASP A 39 -10.79 -4.98 -10.76
CA ASP A 39 -10.51 -6.40 -10.68
C ASP A 39 -11.57 -7.13 -9.83
N HIS A 40 -12.08 -8.27 -10.31
CA HIS A 40 -13.14 -9.02 -9.63
C HIS A 40 -12.64 -10.24 -8.86
N THR A 41 -11.32 -10.46 -8.78
CA THR A 41 -10.78 -11.54 -7.98
C THR A 41 -10.95 -11.25 -6.50
N PHE A 42 -11.19 -12.29 -5.70
CA PHE A 42 -11.35 -12.13 -4.27
C PHE A 42 -10.01 -11.88 -3.58
N SER A 43 -8.96 -12.57 -4.03
CA SER A 43 -7.61 -12.45 -3.47
C SER A 43 -6.79 -11.53 -4.34
N LYS A 44 -6.34 -10.42 -3.75
CA LYS A 44 -5.52 -9.40 -4.41
C LYS A 44 -4.32 -9.06 -3.55
N VAL A 45 -3.18 -8.87 -4.18
CA VAL A 45 -1.95 -8.41 -3.50
C VAL A 45 -1.32 -7.30 -4.34
N ILE A 46 -0.88 -6.24 -3.67
CA ILE A 46 -0.10 -5.17 -4.30
C ILE A 46 1.31 -5.26 -3.71
N ILE A 47 2.30 -5.40 -4.59
CA ILE A 47 3.72 -5.42 -4.22
C ILE A 47 4.47 -4.42 -5.07
N GLY A 48 5.55 -3.87 -4.54
CA GLY A 48 6.32 -2.88 -5.27
C GLY A 48 7.14 -1.98 -4.37
N ASP A 49 7.85 -1.06 -5.01
CA ASP A 49 8.47 0.06 -4.33
C ASP A 49 7.52 1.26 -4.41
N PHE A 50 6.99 1.65 -3.26
CA PHE A 50 6.09 2.80 -3.15
C PHE A 50 6.84 4.12 -2.89
N ASN A 51 8.18 4.10 -2.77
CA ASN A 51 8.96 5.26 -2.34
C ASN A 51 8.45 5.91 -1.03
N ALA A 52 7.67 5.16 -0.25
CA ALA A 52 6.94 5.60 0.93
C ALA A 52 7.57 5.01 2.19
N LYS A 53 7.61 5.82 3.24
CA LYS A 53 7.96 5.41 4.59
C LYS A 53 6.70 5.57 5.43
N ILE A 54 6.12 4.45 5.82
CA ILE A 54 5.02 4.41 6.78
C ILE A 54 5.59 4.17 8.16
N GLY A 55 5.17 5.00 9.11
CA GLY A 55 5.50 4.89 10.52
C GLY A 55 4.44 4.22 11.37
N PRO A 56 4.63 4.25 12.70
CA PRO A 56 3.59 3.80 13.62
C PRO A 56 2.27 4.52 13.35
N ARG A 57 1.17 3.81 13.58
CA ARG A 57 -0.21 4.29 13.44
C ARG A 57 -0.40 5.65 14.13
N ARG A 58 -0.90 6.65 13.41
CA ARG A 58 -1.13 8.02 13.91
C ARG A 58 -2.58 8.23 14.38
N SER A 59 -3.55 7.56 13.77
CA SER A 59 -4.97 7.69 14.12
C SER A 59 -5.64 6.35 14.47
N SER A 60 -6.88 6.38 14.98
CA SER A 60 -7.66 5.16 15.21
C SER A 60 -8.23 4.55 13.92
N GLU A 61 -8.23 5.30 12.82
CA GLU A 61 -8.79 4.94 11.52
C GLU A 61 -7.81 4.12 10.69
N GLU A 62 -6.50 4.33 10.89
CA GLU A 62 -5.40 3.61 10.24
C GLU A 62 -5.17 2.19 10.80
N ARG A 63 -6.22 1.45 11.16
CA ARG A 63 -6.11 0.09 11.76
C ARG A 63 -5.32 -0.92 10.92
N HIS A 64 -5.13 -0.62 9.64
CA HIS A 64 -4.44 -1.44 8.66
C HIS A 64 -2.91 -1.23 8.65
N ILE A 65 -2.42 -0.25 9.43
CA ILE A 65 -1.01 0.05 9.65
C ILE A 65 -0.64 -0.36 11.08
N GLU A 66 0.35 -1.25 11.20
CA GLU A 66 0.83 -1.75 12.49
C GLU A 66 2.00 -0.92 13.05
N THR A 67 2.31 -1.11 14.33
CA THR A 67 3.13 -0.20 15.16
C THR A 67 4.61 -0.09 14.79
N HIS A 68 5.13 -0.91 13.87
CA HIS A 68 6.57 -1.06 13.62
C HIS A 68 7.10 -0.32 12.36
N GLY A 69 6.50 0.82 12.01
CA GLY A 69 6.93 1.63 10.88
C GLY A 69 8.17 2.51 11.12
N LEU A 70 8.74 3.09 10.05
CA LEU A 70 9.84 4.07 10.08
C LEU A 70 9.33 5.50 10.28
N GLU A 71 10.19 6.52 10.35
CA GLU A 71 9.68 7.91 10.31
C GLU A 71 8.91 8.17 9.00
N TRP A 72 7.73 8.78 9.12
CA TRP A 72 6.83 9.06 8.00
C TRP A 72 7.47 10.04 6.99
N ASN A 73 7.26 9.82 5.69
CA ASN A 73 7.46 10.83 4.65
C ASN A 73 6.10 11.20 4.00
N GLU A 74 6.07 12.26 3.17
CA GLU A 74 4.85 12.71 2.48
C GLU A 74 4.18 11.59 1.66
N GLN A 75 4.98 10.79 0.96
CA GLN A 75 4.54 9.61 0.21
C GLN A 75 3.93 8.52 1.11
N GLY A 76 4.33 8.48 2.39
CA GLY A 76 3.75 7.61 3.40
C GLY A 76 2.29 7.94 3.67
N GLU A 77 1.93 9.24 3.68
CA GLU A 77 0.56 9.70 3.90
C GLU A 77 -0.36 9.22 2.77
N GLN A 78 0.02 9.46 1.51
CA GLN A 78 -0.74 9.01 0.35
C GLN A 78 -0.89 7.49 0.30
N LEU A 79 0.16 6.75 0.66
CA LEU A 79 0.06 5.29 0.79
C LEU A 79 -0.91 4.87 1.91
N SER A 80 -0.95 5.59 3.03
CA SER A 80 -1.91 5.35 4.12
C SER A 80 -3.35 5.57 3.67
N GLU A 81 -3.62 6.69 2.99
CA GLU A 81 -4.93 7.00 2.41
C GLU A 81 -5.37 5.93 1.42
N PHE A 82 -4.47 5.51 0.53
CA PHE A 82 -4.73 4.42 -0.40
C PHE A 82 -5.06 3.09 0.31
N ILE A 83 -4.30 2.72 1.34
CA ILE A 83 -4.55 1.51 2.15
C ILE A 83 -5.94 1.58 2.80
N MET A 84 -6.31 2.74 3.35
CA MET A 84 -7.63 2.97 3.94
C MET A 84 -8.75 2.90 2.91
N ALA A 85 -8.59 3.55 1.76
CA ALA A 85 -9.59 3.58 0.68
C ALA A 85 -9.86 2.18 0.12
N THR A 86 -8.81 1.37 -0.03
CA THR A 86 -8.88 0.00 -0.57
C THR A 86 -9.18 -1.06 0.50
N LYS A 87 -9.15 -0.69 1.79
CA LYS A 87 -9.27 -1.59 2.95
C LYS A 87 -8.29 -2.75 2.89
N THR A 88 -7.08 -2.47 2.39
CA THR A 88 -5.98 -3.44 2.31
C THR A 88 -5.21 -3.47 3.62
N ILE A 89 -4.33 -4.46 3.81
CA ILE A 89 -3.47 -4.58 4.98
C ILE A 89 -2.03 -4.30 4.57
N HIS A 90 -1.34 -3.43 5.31
CA HIS A 90 0.07 -3.17 5.07
C HIS A 90 0.94 -4.26 5.72
N GLY A 91 1.23 -5.33 4.97
CA GLY A 91 1.95 -6.50 5.47
C GLY A 91 3.34 -6.20 6.03
N ASN A 92 4.06 -5.20 5.50
CA ASN A 92 5.39 -4.84 6.00
C ASN A 92 5.39 -4.28 7.41
N SER A 93 4.31 -3.61 7.85
CA SER A 93 4.24 -3.09 9.23
C SER A 93 4.04 -4.18 10.28
N GLN A 94 3.71 -5.42 9.87
CA GLN A 94 3.51 -6.54 10.78
C GLN A 94 4.82 -7.09 11.35
N PHE A 95 5.94 -6.83 10.66
CA PHE A 95 7.23 -7.38 11.04
C PHE A 95 8.13 -6.30 11.60
N GLN A 96 8.64 -6.52 12.81
CA GLN A 96 9.71 -5.69 13.35
C GLN A 96 10.97 -5.90 12.50
N LYS A 97 11.44 -4.85 11.83
CA LYS A 97 12.71 -4.92 11.11
C LYS A 97 13.84 -5.09 12.14
N PRO A 98 14.79 -6.02 11.92
CA PRO A 98 15.96 -6.13 12.79
C PRO A 98 16.73 -4.81 12.77
N HIS A 99 17.35 -4.45 13.89
CA HIS A 99 18.22 -3.28 13.95
C HIS A 99 19.32 -3.44 12.90
N ARG A 100 19.49 -2.45 12.03
CA ARG A 100 20.61 -2.39 11.10
C ARG A 100 21.89 -2.41 11.92
N GLN A 101 22.65 -3.49 11.83
CA GLN A 101 24.07 -3.42 12.13
C GLN A 101 24.67 -2.63 10.97
N GLY A 102 25.20 -1.45 11.29
CA GLY A 102 25.79 -0.52 10.33
C GLY A 102 27.03 -1.09 9.66
#